data_AF-A0A972RXR3-F1
#
_entry.id   AF-A0A972RXR3-F1
#
_cell.length_a   1.000
_cell.length_b   1.000
_cell.length_c   1.000
_cell.angle_alpha   90.00
_cell.angle_beta   90.00
_cell.angle_gamma   90.00
#
_symmetry.space_group_name_H-M   'P 1'
#
loop_
_entity.id
_entity.type
_entity.pdbx_description
1 polymer ?
#
loop_
_entity_poly.entity_id
_entity_poly.type
_entity_poly.pdbx_seq_one_letter_code
_entity_poly.pdbx_strand_id
1 'polypeptide(L)'
;MKKFLSFLVFLIGFWTFSYGEGSYIKITNEMIYQKLIEIEKRQVIFEERFKQIDRRFEQIDKRFEQIDKRFEDINKRFEQINKRIDDLREDMNKRFEQMFTFLWIITGIFTTLTLGVIGFAFWDRRTIIKKAKEEAIEEIEKEGRLKDLIEALRELAKKDPELAKILKNYNLM
;
A
#
# COMPACT_ATOMS: atom_id res chain seq x y z
N MET A 1 -34.05 92.71 59.92
CA MET A 1 -32.61 92.36 59.77
C MET A 1 -32.18 91.16 60.63
N LYS A 2 -32.47 91.10 61.95
CA LYS A 2 -32.00 90.00 62.83
C LYS A 2 -32.40 88.57 62.39
N LYS A 3 -33.61 88.37 61.85
CA LYS A 3 -34.09 87.04 61.40
C LYS A 3 -33.36 86.52 60.15
N PHE A 4 -32.94 87.40 59.24
CA PHE A 4 -32.23 87.02 58.01
C PHE A 4 -30.79 86.58 58.30
N LEU A 5 -30.11 87.28 59.22
CA LEU A 5 -28.77 86.93 59.68
C LEU A 5 -28.75 85.56 60.36
N SER A 6 -29.78 85.26 61.17
CA SER A 6 -29.94 83.95 61.82
C SER A 6 -30.08 82.81 60.81
N PHE A 7 -30.81 83.03 59.72
CA PHE A 7 -31.01 82.05 58.66
C PHE A 7 -29.73 81.82 57.84
N LEU A 8 -28.96 82.89 57.60
CA LEU A 8 -27.69 82.82 56.87
C LEU A 8 -26.62 82.07 57.67
N VAL A 9 -26.57 82.28 58.99
CA VAL A 9 -25.71 81.50 59.91
C VAL A 9 -26.13 80.03 59.93
N PHE A 10 -27.44 79.75 59.90
CA PHE A 10 -27.95 78.38 59.86
C PHE A 10 -27.60 77.69 58.53
N LEU A 11 -27.69 78.39 57.40
CA LEU A 11 -27.32 77.87 56.09
C LEU A 11 -25.81 77.64 55.97
N ILE A 12 -24.97 78.56 56.49
CA ILE A 12 -23.52 78.36 56.53
C ILE A 12 -23.17 77.17 57.42
N GLY A 13 -23.79 77.06 58.60
CA GLY A 13 -23.63 75.91 59.50
C GLY A 13 -24.11 74.59 58.89
N PHE A 14 -25.19 74.62 58.10
CA PHE A 14 -25.71 73.45 57.41
C PHE A 14 -24.81 73.02 56.25
N TRP A 15 -24.22 73.99 55.52
CA TRP A 15 -23.28 73.70 54.44
C TRP A 15 -21.94 73.16 54.97
N THR A 16 -21.41 73.70 56.07
CA THR A 16 -20.20 73.17 56.71
C THR A 16 -20.42 71.79 57.32
N PHE A 17 -21.62 71.52 57.84
CA PHE A 17 -21.98 70.20 58.37
C PHE A 17 -22.13 69.16 57.25
N SER A 18 -22.76 69.52 56.13
CA SER A 18 -23.01 68.61 55.01
C SER A 18 -21.74 68.25 54.21
N TYR A 19 -20.78 69.17 54.10
CA TYR A 19 -19.49 68.91 53.41
C TYR A 19 -18.43 68.22 54.29
N GLY A 20 -18.73 67.94 55.56
CA GLY A 20 -17.74 67.46 56.54
C GLY A 20 -17.61 65.93 56.69
N GLU A 21 -18.52 65.13 56.14
CA GLU A 21 -18.51 63.67 56.30
C GLU A 21 -17.95 62.94 55.06
N GLY A 22 -16.82 63.43 54.53
CA GLY A 22 -15.89 62.56 53.83
C GLY A 22 -15.32 61.57 54.86
N SER A 23 -15.77 60.31 54.82
CA SER A 23 -15.33 59.27 55.76
C SER A 23 -13.85 58.92 55.55
N TYR A 24 -12.94 59.72 56.10
CA TYR A 24 -11.52 59.38 56.18
C TYR A 24 -11.38 58.21 57.16
N ILE A 25 -11.21 56.99 56.64
CA ILE A 25 -10.85 55.83 57.45
C ILE A 25 -9.52 56.17 58.13
N LYS A 26 -9.55 56.46 59.44
CA LYS A 26 -8.35 56.76 60.22
C LYS A 26 -7.50 55.50 60.29
N ILE A 27 -6.44 55.43 59.48
CA ILE A 27 -5.47 54.34 59.56
C ILE A 27 -4.74 54.46 60.90
N THR A 28 -5.05 53.57 61.85
CA THR A 28 -4.33 53.47 63.12
C THR A 28 -3.16 52.51 62.97
N ASN A 29 -2.11 52.70 63.78
CA ASN A 29 -0.96 51.78 63.81
C ASN A 29 -1.40 50.34 64.10
N GLU A 30 -2.42 50.14 64.94
CA GLU A 30 -2.99 48.81 65.22
C GLU A 30 -3.53 48.12 63.96
N MET A 31 -4.24 48.85 63.07
CA MET A 31 -4.72 48.27 61.81
C MET A 31 -3.57 47.91 60.85
N ILE A 32 -2.47 48.68 60.87
CA ILE A 32 -1.27 48.36 60.11
C ILE A 32 -0.65 47.05 60.64
N TYR A 33 -0.48 46.91 61.96
CA TYR A 33 0.05 45.67 62.56
C TYR A 33 -0.81 44.45 62.24
N GLN A 34 -2.14 44.57 62.30
CA GLN A 34 -3.03 43.46 61.94
C GLN A 34 -2.88 43.02 60.48
N LYS A 35 -2.78 43.98 59.54
CA LYS A 35 -2.50 43.65 58.14
C LYS A 35 -1.13 43.02 57.93
N LEU A 36 -0.11 43.46 58.66
CA LEU A 36 1.23 42.86 58.58
C LEU A 36 1.21 41.39 59.05
N ILE A 37 0.51 41.10 60.15
CA ILE A 37 0.31 39.74 60.65
C ILE A 37 -0.45 38.88 59.63
N GLU A 38 -1.48 39.43 58.97
CA GLU A 38 -2.21 38.71 57.92
C GLU A 38 -1.31 38.40 56.71
N ILE A 39 -0.50 39.37 56.29
CA ILE A 39 0.45 39.20 55.18
C ILE A 39 1.48 38.13 55.51
N GLU A 40 2.05 38.14 56.72
CA GLU A 40 3.01 37.13 57.18
C GLU A 40 2.39 35.72 57.17
N LYS A 41 1.16 35.57 57.67
CA LYS A 41 0.42 34.31 57.60
C LYS A 41 0.20 33.84 56.15
N ARG A 42 -0.14 34.76 55.24
CA ARG A 42 -0.28 34.44 53.81
C ARG A 42 1.04 34.02 53.17
N GLN A 43 2.17 34.64 53.56
CA GLN A 43 3.49 34.25 53.07
C GLN A 43 3.85 32.83 53.47
N VAL A 44 3.62 32.45 54.73
CA VAL A 44 3.85 31.06 55.20
C VAL A 44 3.02 30.06 54.39
N ILE A 45 1.74 30.34 54.16
CA ILE A 45 0.86 29.49 53.33
C ILE A 45 1.39 29.39 51.88
N PHE A 46 1.94 30.48 51.35
CA PHE A 46 2.47 30.51 49.99
C PHE A 46 3.77 29.68 49.86
N GLU A 47 4.66 29.76 50.85
CA GLU A 47 5.85 28.91 50.93
C GLU A 47 5.50 27.42 51.02
N GLU A 48 4.49 27.06 51.82
CA GLU A 48 4.02 25.67 51.89
C GLU A 48 3.46 25.17 50.56
N ARG A 49 2.69 26.02 49.85
CA ARG A 49 2.17 25.70 48.52
C ARG A 49 3.30 25.54 47.49
N PHE A 50 4.32 26.38 47.53
CA PHE A 50 5.48 26.20 46.64
C PHE A 50 6.23 24.91 46.92
N LYS A 51 6.50 24.57 48.18
CA LYS A 51 7.10 23.28 48.54
C LYS A 51 6.27 22.11 48.03
N GLN A 52 4.94 22.21 48.05
CA GLN A 52 4.06 21.20 47.49
C GLN A 52 4.17 21.12 45.96
N ILE A 53 4.27 22.27 45.29
CA ILE A 53 4.47 22.37 43.83
C ILE A 53 5.81 21.74 43.44
N ASP A 54 6.90 22.06 44.14
CA ASP A 54 8.23 21.51 43.87
C ASP A 54 8.22 19.98 43.97
N ARG A 55 7.61 19.43 45.03
CA ARG A 55 7.44 17.97 45.17
C ARG A 55 6.64 17.35 44.02
N ARG A 56 5.64 18.06 43.50
CA ARG A 56 4.86 17.58 42.33
C ARG A 56 5.70 17.62 41.06
N PHE A 57 6.54 18.64 40.87
CA PHE A 57 7.48 18.70 39.75
C PHE A 57 8.51 17.58 39.81
N GLU A 58 9.12 17.31 40.97
CA GLU A 58 10.02 16.16 41.12
C GLU A 58 9.35 14.81 40.78
N GLN A 59 8.07 14.65 41.14
CA GLN A 59 7.30 13.45 40.76
C GLN A 59 7.04 13.38 39.25
N ILE A 60 6.80 14.53 38.62
CA ILE A 60 6.61 14.62 37.16
C ILE A 60 7.93 14.26 36.46
N ASP A 61 9.06 14.80 36.90
CA ASP A 61 10.38 14.51 36.32
C ASP A 61 10.70 13.01 36.40
N LYS A 62 10.47 12.37 37.56
CA LYS A 62 10.63 10.92 37.71
C LYS A 62 9.73 10.12 36.76
N ARG A 63 8.52 10.60 36.48
CA ARG A 63 7.62 9.95 35.52
C ARG A 63 8.12 10.13 34.09
N PHE A 64 8.68 11.28 33.74
CA PHE A 64 9.29 11.50 32.43
C PHE A 64 10.50 10.60 32.22
N GLU A 65 11.41 10.48 33.19
CA GLU A 65 12.54 9.54 33.09
C GLU A 65 12.09 8.08 32.88
N GLN A 66 10.99 7.67 33.53
CA GLN A 66 10.41 6.34 33.31
C GLN A 66 9.81 6.19 31.90
N ILE A 67 9.20 7.25 31.37
CA ILE A 67 8.68 7.28 30.02
C ILE A 67 9.83 7.16 29.01
N ASP A 68 10.92 7.90 29.19
CA ASP A 68 12.09 7.85 28.31
C ASP A 68 12.69 6.45 28.27
N LYS A 69 12.88 5.81 29.42
CA LYS A 69 13.34 4.41 29.49
C LYS A 69 12.43 3.43 28.76
N ARG A 70 11.10 3.64 28.83
CA ARG A 70 10.14 2.81 28.09
C ARG A 70 10.23 3.04 26.59
N PHE A 71 10.44 4.28 26.15
CA PHE A 71 10.65 4.59 24.73
C PHE A 71 11.95 3.97 24.21
N GLU A 72 13.03 3.99 24.97
CA GLU A 72 14.27 3.28 24.61
C GLU A 72 14.06 1.76 24.46
N ASP A 73 13.32 1.12 25.38
CA ASP A 73 13.00 -0.32 25.26
C ASP A 73 12.13 -0.60 24.02
N ILE A 74 11.14 0.26 23.75
CA ILE A 74 10.31 0.17 22.55
C ILE A 74 11.17 0.27 21.29
N ASN A 75 12.09 1.23 21.21
CA ASN A 75 12.98 1.40 20.06
C ASN A 75 13.84 0.15 19.83
N LYS A 76 14.43 -0.42 20.89
CA LYS A 76 15.20 -1.67 20.79
C LYS A 76 14.36 -2.84 20.27
N ARG A 77 13.10 -2.96 20.70
CA ARG A 77 12.19 -3.99 20.19
C ARG A 77 11.85 -3.77 18.72
N PHE A 78 11.63 -2.53 18.30
CA PHE A 78 11.40 -2.20 16.90
C PHE A 78 12.60 -2.54 16.02
N GLU A 79 13.82 -2.23 16.46
CA GLU A 79 15.05 -2.62 15.75
C GLU A 79 15.15 -4.15 15.60
N GLN A 80 14.85 -4.90 16.66
CA GLN A 80 14.84 -6.37 16.61
C GLN A 80 13.76 -6.91 15.65
N ILE A 81 12.58 -6.30 15.62
CA ILE A 81 11.51 -6.67 14.69
C ILE A 81 11.95 -6.40 13.25
N ASN A 82 12.53 -5.24 12.96
CA ASN A 82 13.04 -4.90 11.63
C ASN A 82 14.07 -5.93 11.16
N LYS A 83 15.03 -6.28 12.02
CA LYS A 83 16.02 -7.31 11.72
C LYS A 83 15.38 -8.66 11.38
N ARG A 84 14.41 -9.11 12.17
CA ARG A 84 13.67 -10.35 11.89
C ARG A 84 12.90 -10.30 10.57
N ILE A 85 12.33 -9.14 10.23
CA ILE A 85 11.63 -8.96 8.95
C ILE A 85 12.62 -9.05 7.78
N ASP A 86 13.79 -8.44 7.91
CA ASP A 86 14.83 -8.50 6.89
C ASP A 86 15.36 -9.93 6.71
N ASP A 87 15.63 -10.64 7.80
CA ASP A 87 16.04 -12.05 7.78
C ASP A 87 14.97 -12.94 7.10
N LEU A 88 13.68 -12.72 7.41
CA LEU A 88 12.57 -13.45 6.78
C LEU A 88 12.46 -13.14 5.28
N ARG A 89 12.64 -11.88 4.89
CA ARG A 89 12.65 -11.48 3.47
C ARG A 89 13.80 -12.14 2.72
N GLU A 90 14.97 -12.22 3.32
CA GLU A 90 16.13 -12.88 2.71
C GLU A 90 15.90 -14.39 2.54
N ASP A 91 15.40 -15.09 3.57
CA ASP A 91 15.07 -16.53 3.46
C ASP A 91 13.99 -16.78 2.40
N MET A 92 12.94 -15.95 2.37
CA MET A 92 11.91 -16.03 1.34
C MET A 92 12.49 -15.84 -0.07
N ASN A 93 13.32 -14.82 -0.28
CA ASN A 93 13.94 -14.57 -1.58
C ASN A 93 14.79 -15.75 -2.04
N LYS A 94 15.60 -16.33 -1.15
CA LYS A 94 16.40 -17.53 -1.46
C LYS A 94 15.53 -18.72 -1.87
N ARG A 95 14.44 -18.97 -1.14
CA ARG A 95 13.50 -20.05 -1.47
C ARG A 95 12.78 -19.80 -2.80
N PHE A 96 12.40 -18.56 -3.09
CA PHE A 96 11.81 -18.20 -4.39
C PHE A 96 12.80 -18.40 -5.54
N GLU A 97 14.07 -17.99 -5.39
CA GLU A 97 15.10 -18.23 -6.40
C GLU A 97 15.33 -19.72 -6.67
N GLN A 98 15.37 -20.53 -5.61
CA GLN A 98 15.43 -21.98 -5.73
C GLN A 98 14.22 -22.53 -6.49
N MET A 99 13.01 -22.10 -6.14
CA MET A 99 11.78 -22.51 -6.83
C MET A 99 11.81 -22.12 -8.32
N PHE A 100 12.20 -20.90 -8.64
CA PHE A 100 12.32 -20.46 -10.04
C PHE A 100 13.36 -21.29 -10.80
N THR A 101 14.48 -21.63 -10.17
CA THR A 101 15.50 -22.50 -10.78
C THR A 101 14.94 -23.87 -11.13
N PHE A 102 14.19 -24.51 -10.22
CA PHE A 102 13.51 -25.77 -10.51
C PHE A 102 12.48 -25.63 -11.65
N LEU A 103 11.70 -24.54 -11.66
CA LEU A 103 10.71 -24.28 -12.72
C LEU A 103 11.37 -24.09 -14.10
N TRP A 104 12.51 -23.40 -14.16
CA TRP A 104 13.29 -23.25 -15.40
C TRP A 104 13.79 -24.59 -15.92
N ILE A 105 14.26 -25.49 -15.05
CA ILE A 105 14.70 -26.84 -15.44
C ILE A 105 13.53 -27.64 -16.02
N ILE A 106 12.38 -27.66 -15.32
CA ILE A 106 11.19 -28.39 -15.77
C ILE A 106 10.68 -27.83 -17.11
N THR A 107 10.61 -26.51 -17.22
CA THR A 107 10.20 -25.82 -18.46
C THR A 107 11.14 -26.19 -19.59
N GLY A 108 12.46 -26.18 -19.35
CA GLY A 108 13.46 -26.59 -20.34
C GLY A 108 13.24 -28.02 -20.84
N ILE A 109 13.08 -28.99 -19.93
CA ILE A 109 12.80 -30.39 -20.29
C ILE A 109 11.49 -30.50 -21.09
N PHE A 110 10.43 -29.84 -20.61
CA PHE A 110 9.13 -29.86 -21.26
C PHE A 110 9.17 -29.27 -22.68
N THR A 111 9.86 -28.13 -22.86
CA THR A 111 10.07 -27.50 -24.16
C THR A 111 10.86 -28.42 -25.10
N THR A 112 11.93 -29.05 -24.62
CA THR A 112 12.71 -30.00 -25.42
C THR A 112 11.87 -31.20 -25.86
N LEU A 113 11.11 -31.80 -24.94
CA LEU A 113 10.20 -32.91 -25.27
C LEU A 113 9.15 -32.50 -26.30
N THR A 114 8.53 -31.33 -26.11
CA THR A 114 7.50 -30.81 -27.02
C THR A 114 8.06 -30.59 -28.42
N LEU A 115 9.25 -29.99 -28.54
CA LEU A 115 9.92 -29.80 -29.83
C LEU A 115 10.30 -31.15 -30.47
N GLY A 116 10.72 -32.12 -29.68
CA GLY A 116 11.00 -33.49 -30.16
C GLY A 116 9.75 -34.15 -30.74
N VAL A 117 8.61 -34.06 -30.06
CA VAL A 117 7.32 -34.61 -30.52
C VAL A 117 6.85 -33.90 -31.79
N ILE A 118 6.90 -32.57 -31.83
CA ILE A 118 6.52 -31.80 -33.03
C ILE A 118 7.43 -32.16 -34.21
N GLY A 119 8.74 -32.24 -33.98
CA GLY A 119 9.72 -32.63 -34.99
C GLY A 119 9.48 -34.04 -35.52
N PHE A 120 9.22 -35.01 -34.62
CA PHE A 120 8.88 -36.38 -35.00
C PHE A 120 7.58 -36.45 -35.79
N ALA A 121 6.51 -35.77 -35.36
CA ALA A 121 5.24 -35.75 -36.08
C ALA A 121 5.37 -35.17 -37.50
N PHE A 122 6.20 -34.13 -37.67
CA PHE A 122 6.50 -33.57 -38.99
C PHE A 122 7.28 -34.56 -39.88
N TRP A 123 8.26 -35.25 -39.31
CA TRP A 123 9.04 -36.27 -40.02
C TRP A 123 8.17 -37.48 -40.41
N ASP A 124 7.43 -38.03 -39.46
CA ASP A 124 6.55 -39.19 -39.64
C ASP A 124 5.52 -38.94 -40.76
N ARG A 125 4.84 -37.79 -40.72
CA ARG A 125 3.92 -37.36 -41.79
C ARG A 125 4.57 -37.37 -43.16
N ARG A 126 5.83 -36.94 -43.28
CA ARG A 126 6.55 -36.93 -44.55
C ARG A 126 6.88 -38.36 -45.02
N THR A 127 7.17 -39.28 -44.11
CA THR A 127 7.50 -40.68 -44.46
C THR A 127 6.28 -41.50 -44.85
N ILE A 128 5.15 -41.35 -44.15
CA ILE A 128 3.91 -42.11 -44.41
C ILE A 128 3.30 -41.71 -45.76
N ILE A 129 3.25 -40.41 -46.07
CA ILE A 129 2.70 -39.93 -47.36
C ILE A 129 3.50 -40.48 -48.54
N LYS A 130 4.82 -40.60 -48.40
CA LYS A 130 5.67 -41.16 -49.46
C LYS A 130 5.35 -42.63 -49.73
N LYS A 131 5.26 -43.45 -48.68
CA LYS A 131 4.90 -44.87 -48.79
C LYS A 131 3.50 -45.08 -49.33
N ALA A 132 2.52 -44.35 -48.81
CA ALA A 132 1.13 -44.42 -49.28
C ALA A 132 0.99 -44.05 -50.76
N LYS A 133 1.78 -43.07 -51.24
CA LYS A 133 1.82 -42.71 -52.66
C LYS A 133 2.44 -43.80 -53.52
N GLU A 134 3.55 -44.41 -53.06
CA GLU A 134 4.23 -45.48 -53.78
C GLU A 134 3.33 -46.72 -53.90
N GLU A 135 2.70 -47.16 -52.80
CA GLU A 135 1.76 -48.29 -52.80
C GLU A 135 0.53 -48.02 -53.68
N ALA A 136 -0.06 -46.82 -53.61
CA ALA A 136 -1.19 -46.47 -54.46
C ALA A 136 -0.83 -46.44 -55.95
N ILE A 137 0.38 -45.99 -56.32
CA ILE A 137 0.83 -46.02 -57.71
C ILE A 137 1.08 -47.46 -58.17
N GLU A 138 1.69 -48.29 -57.33
CA GLU A 138 2.00 -49.68 -57.66
C GLU A 138 0.73 -50.53 -57.81
N GLU A 139 -0.28 -50.33 -56.96
CA GLU A 139 -1.57 -51.02 -57.05
C GLU A 139 -2.31 -50.63 -58.34
N ILE A 140 -2.35 -49.34 -58.66
CA ILE A 140 -2.94 -48.83 -59.89
C ILE A 140 -2.19 -49.33 -61.14
N GLU A 141 -0.86 -49.51 -61.06
CA GLU A 141 -0.03 -50.04 -62.16
C GLU A 141 -0.18 -51.56 -62.32
N LYS A 142 -0.25 -52.32 -61.21
CA LYS A 142 -0.46 -53.78 -61.18
C LYS A 142 -1.85 -54.19 -61.65
N GLU A 143 -2.88 -53.43 -61.30
CA GLU A 143 -4.25 -53.73 -61.74
C GLU A 143 -4.41 -53.58 -63.27
N GLY A 144 -3.48 -52.93 -63.98
CA GLY A 144 -3.55 -52.74 -65.44
C GLY A 144 -4.70 -51.83 -65.90
N ARG A 145 -5.64 -51.50 -65.01
CA ARG A 145 -6.86 -50.74 -65.28
C ARG A 145 -6.61 -49.39 -65.92
N LEU A 146 -5.50 -48.72 -65.63
CA LEU A 146 -5.16 -47.47 -66.32
C LEU A 146 -4.88 -47.71 -67.81
N LYS A 147 -4.14 -48.76 -68.16
CA LYS A 147 -3.89 -49.11 -69.56
C LYS A 147 -5.19 -49.49 -70.26
N ASP A 148 -6.00 -50.34 -69.61
CA ASP A 148 -7.28 -50.79 -70.17
C ASP A 148 -8.27 -49.63 -70.36
N LEU A 149 -8.33 -48.69 -69.40
CA LEU A 149 -9.14 -47.48 -69.52
C LEU A 149 -8.63 -46.55 -70.62
N ILE A 150 -7.32 -46.36 -70.75
CA ILE A 150 -6.73 -45.56 -71.85
C ILE A 150 -7.07 -46.22 -73.19
N GLU A 151 -7.00 -47.54 -73.29
CA GLU A 151 -7.29 -48.28 -74.51
C GLU A 151 -8.78 -48.25 -74.86
N ALA A 152 -9.67 -48.40 -73.87
CA ALA A 152 -11.11 -48.21 -74.05
C ALA A 152 -11.48 -46.77 -74.46
N LEU A 153 -10.81 -45.76 -73.90
CA LEU A 153 -10.99 -44.36 -74.30
C LEU A 153 -10.45 -44.10 -75.71
N ARG A 154 -9.33 -44.71 -76.11
CA ARG A 154 -8.81 -44.67 -77.49
C ARG A 154 -9.78 -45.31 -78.48
N GLU A 155 -10.37 -46.44 -78.14
CA GLU A 155 -11.41 -47.13 -78.92
C GLU A 155 -12.65 -46.25 -79.11
N LEU A 156 -13.15 -45.63 -78.03
CA LEU A 156 -14.28 -44.70 -78.07
C LEU A 156 -13.97 -43.44 -78.91
N ALA A 157 -12.74 -42.94 -78.83
CA ALA A 157 -12.33 -41.77 -79.58
C ALA A 157 -12.22 -42.00 -81.10
N LYS A 158 -12.23 -43.26 -81.57
CA LYS A 158 -12.40 -43.56 -83.01
C LYS A 158 -13.82 -43.21 -83.50
N LYS A 159 -14.81 -43.18 -82.60
CA LYS A 159 -16.23 -42.93 -82.90
C LYS A 159 -16.67 -41.50 -82.55
N ASP A 160 -15.95 -40.83 -81.66
CA ASP A 160 -16.22 -39.45 -81.23
C ASP A 160 -15.04 -38.51 -81.58
N PRO A 161 -15.22 -37.56 -82.53
CA PRO A 161 -14.18 -36.61 -82.93
C PRO A 161 -13.72 -35.66 -81.82
N GLU A 162 -14.59 -35.35 -80.86
CA GLU A 162 -14.30 -34.41 -79.78
C GLU A 162 -13.42 -35.07 -78.71
N LEU A 163 -13.73 -36.31 -78.36
CA LEU A 163 -12.92 -37.15 -77.46
C LEU A 163 -11.52 -37.41 -78.03
N ALA A 164 -11.40 -37.61 -79.35
CA ALA A 164 -10.11 -37.77 -80.02
C ALA A 164 -9.20 -36.55 -79.88
N LYS A 165 -9.77 -35.36 -80.02
CA LYS A 165 -9.05 -34.10 -79.89
C LYS A 165 -8.52 -33.90 -78.47
N ILE A 166 -9.32 -34.25 -77.47
CA ILE A 166 -8.95 -34.19 -76.06
C ILE A 166 -7.80 -35.16 -75.76
N LEU A 167 -7.91 -36.43 -76.19
CA LEU A 167 -6.85 -37.42 -75.96
C LEU A 167 -5.53 -37.04 -76.65
N LYS A 168 -5.59 -36.47 -77.87
CA LYS A 168 -4.42 -35.98 -78.59
C LYS A 168 -3.71 -34.82 -77.89
N ASN A 169 -4.46 -33.93 -77.24
CA ASN A 169 -3.89 -32.82 -76.46
C ASN A 169 -3.13 -33.28 -75.21
N TYR A 170 -3.54 -34.40 -74.60
CA TYR A 170 -2.85 -35.01 -73.46
C TYR A 170 -1.79 -36.05 -73.86
N ASN A 171 -1.44 -36.15 -75.15
CA ASN A 171 -0.48 -37.15 -75.67
C ASN A 171 -0.88 -38.61 -75.38
N LEU A 172 -2.19 -38.87 -75.26
CA LEU A 172 -2.75 -40.18 -74.96
C LEU A 172 -3.22 -40.92 -76.22
N MET A 173 -2.95 -40.42 -77.43
CA MET A 173 -3.22 -41.07 -78.72
C MET A 173 -1.96 -41.47 -79.44
#